data_AF-A0A929J1K5-F1
#
_entry.id   AF-A0A929J1K5-F1
#
_cell.length_a   1.000
_cell.length_b   1.000
_cell.length_c   1.000
_cell.angle_alpha   90.00
_cell.angle_beta   90.00
_cell.angle_gamma   90.00
#
_symmetry.space_group_name_H-M   'P 1'
#
loop_
_entity.id
_entity.type
_entity.pdbx_description
1 polymer ?
#
loop_
_entity_poly.entity_id
_entity_poly.type
_entity_poly.pdbx_seq_one_letter_code
_entity_poly.pdbx_strand_id
1 'polypeptide(L)'
;MVIFPQKNHIKSIKNFLFGIGLLFLVILVAHSWDRLVQLLPNINWFLFILSVLIGFLGTLFTSLFFKELMYKYDVKVTNQLAYKVFFYAQMAKYIPGKIWILFYQAMLINKAGATRAMLFANIDLTVIAILISATVSISLISFHYSIIFSGLCFITGLFICILIGKSCHLFT
;
A
#
# COMPACT_ATOMS: atom_id res chain seq x y z
N MET A 1 21.98 36.50 -2.18
CA MET A 1 22.17 36.14 -0.76
C MET A 1 20.95 35.33 -0.34
N VAL A 2 21.04 33.99 -0.39
CA VAL A 2 19.92 33.10 -0.05
C VAL A 2 19.89 32.96 1.46
N ILE A 3 18.87 33.55 2.09
CA ILE A 3 18.66 33.48 3.55
C ILE A 3 18.19 32.05 3.86
N PHE A 4 19.10 31.18 4.27
CA PHE A 4 18.74 29.88 4.80
C PHE A 4 18.01 30.09 6.14
N PRO A 5 16.77 29.62 6.31
CA PRO A 5 16.05 29.73 7.58
C PRO A 5 16.85 29.01 8.68
N GLN A 6 16.98 29.65 9.84
CA GLN A 6 17.68 29.10 11.01
C GLN A 6 17.14 27.69 11.34
N LYS A 7 18.04 26.69 11.27
CA LYS A 7 17.79 25.25 11.48
C LYS A 7 17.03 24.92 12.78
N ASN A 8 17.09 25.80 13.79
CA ASN A 8 16.39 25.65 15.07
C ASN A 8 14.87 25.88 14.98
N HIS A 9 14.40 26.83 14.16
CA HIS A 9 12.96 27.10 14.04
C HIS A 9 12.21 25.93 13.37
N ILE A 10 12.81 25.29 12.36
CA ILE A 10 12.24 24.12 11.68
C ILE A 10 12.14 22.92 12.65
N LYS A 11 13.14 22.72 13.50
CA LYS A 11 13.12 21.63 14.51
C LYS A 11 12.05 21.86 15.57
N SER A 12 11.88 23.10 16.02
CA SER A 12 10.87 23.47 17.01
C SER A 12 9.44 23.28 16.46
N ILE A 13 9.19 23.71 15.22
CA ILE A 13 7.89 23.52 14.55
C ILE A 13 7.59 22.02 14.37
N LYS A 14 8.57 21.22 13.93
CA LYS A 14 8.38 19.77 13.76
C LYS A 14 8.00 19.07 15.07
N ASN A 15 8.69 19.40 16.16
CA ASN A 15 8.42 18.82 17.47
C ASN A 15 7.04 19.24 18.01
N PHE A 16 6.66 20.50 17.77
CA PHE A 16 5.34 21.00 18.14
C PHE A 16 4.21 20.30 17.37
N LEU A 17 4.33 20.18 16.04
CA LEU A 17 3.39 19.43 15.20
C LEU A 17 3.29 17.95 15.61
N PHE A 18 4.43 17.32 15.92
CA PHE A 18 4.45 15.96 16.43
C PHE A 18 3.71 15.83 17.76
N GLY A 19 3.95 16.75 18.70
CA GLY A 19 3.26 16.80 19.99
C GLY A 19 1.74 16.97 19.84
N ILE A 20 1.30 17.88 18.97
CA ILE A 20 -0.13 18.07 18.65
C ILE A 20 -0.72 16.79 18.04
N GLY A 21 -0.03 16.16 17.10
CA GLY A 21 -0.49 14.91 16.48
C GLY A 21 -0.65 13.78 17.50
N LEU A 22 0.29 13.67 18.44
CA LEU A 22 0.25 12.68 19.50
C LEU A 22 -0.90 12.96 20.49
N LEU A 23 -1.07 14.22 20.90
CA LEU A 23 -2.18 14.65 21.74
C LEU A 23 -3.53 14.41 21.06
N PHE A 24 -3.65 14.69 19.77
CA PHE A 24 -4.84 14.39 18.98
C PHE A 24 -5.14 12.88 18.95
N LEU A 25 -4.12 12.02 18.76
CA LEU A 25 -4.29 10.57 18.81
C LEU A 25 -4.78 10.10 20.18
N VAL A 26 -4.22 10.62 21.27
CA VAL A 26 -4.64 10.28 22.65
C VAL A 26 -6.10 10.68 22.87
N ILE A 27 -6.48 11.90 22.48
CA ILE A 27 -7.87 12.38 22.59
C ILE A 27 -8.82 11.48 21.77
N LEU A 28 -8.44 11.14 20.54
CA LEU A 28 -9.26 10.31 19.65
C LEU A 28 -9.47 8.90 20.21
N VAL A 29 -8.42 8.30 20.76
CA VAL A 29 -8.50 6.98 21.42
C VAL A 29 -9.35 7.06 22.68
N ALA A 30 -9.13 8.04 23.55
CA ALA A 30 -9.91 8.22 24.77
C ALA A 30 -11.40 8.42 24.47
N HIS A 31 -11.72 9.23 23.46
CA HIS A 31 -13.10 9.49 23.05
C HIS A 31 -13.78 8.27 22.41
N SER A 32 -13.01 7.40 21.76
CA SER A 32 -13.53 6.20 21.08
C SER A 32 -13.45 4.95 21.94
N TRP A 33 -12.89 5.02 23.16
CA TRP A 33 -12.56 3.86 23.99
C TRP A 33 -13.78 3.06 24.40
N ASP A 34 -14.81 3.72 24.93
CA ASP A 34 -16.04 3.06 25.38
C ASP A 34 -16.72 2.31 24.22
N ARG A 35 -16.72 2.92 23.03
CA ARG A 35 -17.27 2.30 21.81
C ARG A 35 -16.44 1.08 21.38
N LEU A 36 -15.11 1.14 21.48
CA LEU A 36 -14.23 0.00 21.17
C LEU A 36 -14.45 -1.17 22.14
N VAL A 37 -14.54 -0.89 23.45
CA VAL A 37 -14.77 -1.91 24.48
C VAL A 37 -16.13 -2.59 24.31
N GLN A 38 -17.16 -1.85 23.89
CA GLN A 38 -18.48 -2.41 23.59
C GLN A 38 -18.51 -3.25 22.30
N LEU A 39 -17.62 -2.98 21.34
CA LEU A 39 -17.57 -3.72 20.08
C LEU A 39 -16.77 -5.02 20.20
N LEU A 40 -15.74 -5.07 21.04
CA LEU A 40 -14.86 -6.23 21.23
C LEU A 40 -15.61 -7.57 21.46
N PRO A 41 -16.65 -7.65 22.31
CA PRO A 41 -17.41 -8.88 22.53
C PRO A 41 -18.19 -9.35 21.29
N ASN A 42 -18.55 -8.43 20.40
CA ASN A 42 -19.35 -8.73 19.20
C ASN A 42 -18.50 -9.13 17.99
N ILE A 43 -17.17 -9.11 18.13
CA ILE A 43 -16.26 -9.49 17.04
C ILE A 43 -16.26 -11.01 16.88
N ASN A 44 -16.56 -11.46 15.66
CA ASN A 44 -16.26 -12.82 15.26
C ASN A 44 -14.74 -12.98 15.05
N TRP A 45 -14.06 -13.49 16.08
CA TRP A 45 -12.60 -13.67 16.07
C TRP A 45 -12.08 -14.53 14.92
N PHE A 46 -12.86 -15.53 14.48
CA PHE A 46 -12.48 -16.37 13.35
C PHE A 46 -12.42 -15.56 12.06
N LEU A 47 -13.46 -14.78 11.76
CA LEU A 47 -13.48 -13.90 10.58
C LEU A 47 -12.40 -12.82 10.66
N PHE A 48 -12.14 -12.28 11.86
CA PHE A 48 -11.08 -11.31 12.07
C PHE A 48 -9.69 -11.90 11.73
N ILE A 49 -9.32 -13.04 12.32
CA ILE A 49 -8.04 -13.71 12.04
C ILE A 49 -7.92 -14.06 10.56
N LEU A 50 -9.01 -14.59 9.96
CA LEU A 50 -9.03 -14.91 8.54
C LEU A 50 -8.79 -13.67 7.67
N SER A 51 -9.38 -12.53 8.00
CA SER A 51 -9.16 -11.26 7.27
C SER A 51 -7.70 -10.78 7.37
N VAL A 52 -7.08 -10.91 8.54
CA VAL A 52 -5.67 -10.56 8.76
C VAL A 52 -4.77 -11.46 7.93
N LEU A 53 -5.03 -12.77 7.92
CA LEU A 53 -4.27 -13.74 7.12
C LEU A 53 -4.41 -13.47 5.62
N ILE A 54 -5.62 -13.20 5.13
CA ILE A 54 -5.87 -12.86 3.73
C ILE A 54 -5.13 -11.57 3.36
N GLY A 55 -5.17 -10.53 4.20
CA GLY A 55 -4.44 -9.29 3.97
C GLY A 55 -2.91 -9.48 3.95
N PHE A 56 -2.39 -10.33 4.84
CA PHE A 56 -0.98 -10.68 4.89
C PHE A 56 -0.53 -11.44 3.63
N LEU A 57 -1.28 -12.48 3.24
CA LEU A 57 -1.03 -13.23 2.01
C LEU A 57 -1.15 -12.35 0.76
N GLY A 58 -2.14 -11.46 0.70
CA GLY A 58 -2.29 -10.49 -0.38
C GLY A 58 -1.06 -9.59 -0.51
N THR A 59 -0.47 -9.17 0.60
CA THR A 59 0.77 -8.36 0.61
C THR A 59 1.96 -9.17 0.09
N LEU A 60 2.10 -10.44 0.47
CA LEU A 60 3.15 -11.33 -0.03
C LEU A 60 3.02 -11.56 -1.55
N PHE A 61 1.82 -11.85 -2.05
CA PHE A 61 1.58 -12.02 -3.48
C PHE A 61 1.84 -10.72 -4.26
N THR A 62 1.49 -9.56 -3.69
CA THR A 62 1.80 -8.26 -4.31
C THR A 62 3.31 -8.06 -4.44
N SER A 63 4.10 -8.53 -3.48
CA SER A 63 5.56 -8.46 -3.58
C SER A 63 6.14 -9.41 -4.64
N LEU A 64 5.53 -10.58 -4.86
CA LEU A 64 5.91 -11.46 -5.97
C LEU A 64 5.56 -10.82 -7.31
N PHE A 65 4.37 -10.24 -7.41
CA PHE A 65 3.93 -9.53 -8.60
C PHE A 65 4.82 -8.32 -8.92
N PHE A 66 5.27 -7.59 -7.88
CA PHE A 66 6.26 -6.53 -8.02
C PHE A 66 7.56 -7.01 -8.69
N LYS A 67 8.08 -8.19 -8.30
CA LYS A 67 9.27 -8.77 -8.93
C LYS A 67 9.05 -9.02 -10.43
N GLU A 68 7.90 -9.57 -10.81
CA GLU A 68 7.57 -9.82 -12.21
C GLU A 68 7.45 -8.52 -13.01
N LEU A 69 6.93 -7.45 -12.40
CA LEU A 69 6.95 -6.11 -13.00
C LEU A 69 8.37 -5.57 -13.18
N MET A 70 9.27 -5.78 -12.20
CA MET A 70 10.68 -5.41 -12.35
C MET A 70 11.34 -6.18 -13.50
N TYR A 71 11.02 -7.46 -13.68
CA TYR A 71 11.47 -8.27 -14.80
C TYR A 71 10.96 -7.73 -16.14
N LYS A 72 9.69 -7.32 -16.21
CA LYS A 72 9.09 -6.67 -17.40
C LYS A 72 9.83 -5.39 -17.81
N TYR A 73 10.41 -4.65 -16.87
CA TYR A 73 11.22 -3.45 -17.13
C TYR A 73 12.73 -3.73 -17.17
N ASP A 74 13.12 -4.93 -17.59
CA ASP A 74 14.50 -5.39 -17.81
C ASP A 74 15.41 -5.42 -16.56
N VAL A 75 14.83 -5.35 -15.36
CA VAL A 75 15.58 -5.39 -14.09
C VAL A 75 15.31 -6.72 -13.39
N LYS A 76 16.25 -7.66 -13.55
CA LYS A 76 16.18 -8.97 -12.87
C LYS A 76 16.51 -8.83 -11.39
N VAL A 77 15.60 -9.23 -10.50
CA VAL A 77 15.78 -9.16 -9.05
C VAL A 77 15.55 -10.55 -8.44
N THR A 78 16.33 -10.93 -7.42
CA THR A 78 16.07 -12.16 -6.67
C THR A 78 14.82 -11.99 -5.80
N ASN A 79 14.12 -13.09 -5.49
CA ASN A 79 12.91 -13.05 -4.65
C ASN A 79 13.18 -12.34 -3.31
N GLN A 80 14.30 -12.67 -2.65
CA GLN A 80 14.66 -12.10 -1.36
C GLN A 80 14.89 -10.58 -1.43
N LEU A 81 15.54 -10.09 -2.48
CA LEU A 81 15.77 -8.66 -2.67
C LEU A 81 14.47 -7.93 -3.02
N ALA A 82 13.61 -8.54 -3.85
CA ALA A 82 12.29 -7.99 -4.17
C ALA A 82 11.41 -7.84 -2.92
N TYR A 83 11.36 -8.85 -2.04
CA TYR A 83 10.64 -8.76 -0.76
C TYR A 83 11.17 -7.63 0.10
N LYS A 84 12.49 -7.56 0.31
CA LYS A 84 13.11 -6.48 1.10
C LYS A 84 12.72 -5.10 0.56
N VAL A 85 12.95 -4.87 -0.73
CA VAL A 85 12.66 -3.58 -1.38
C VAL A 85 11.18 -3.22 -1.30
N PHE A 86 10.28 -4.18 -1.53
CA PHE A 86 8.84 -3.96 -1.47
C PHE A 86 8.37 -3.64 -0.04
N PHE A 87 8.73 -4.45 0.96
CA PHE A 87 8.30 -4.23 2.34
C PHE A 87 8.88 -2.93 2.93
N TYR A 88 10.12 -2.57 2.59
CA TYR A 88 10.66 -1.26 2.96
C TYR A 88 9.84 -0.11 2.38
N ALA A 89 9.38 -0.21 1.12
CA ALA A 89 8.47 0.77 0.55
C ALA A 89 7.15 0.86 1.32
N GLN A 90 6.59 -0.28 1.71
CA GLN A 90 5.32 -0.31 2.46
C GLN A 90 5.43 0.33 3.83
N MET A 91 6.59 0.25 4.50
CA MET A 91 6.83 0.98 5.75
C MET A 91 7.10 2.46 5.49
N ALA A 92 7.88 2.75 4.47
CA ALA A 92 8.30 4.11 4.17
C ALA A 92 7.16 4.99 3.62
N LYS A 93 6.08 4.41 3.04
CA LYS A 93 4.93 5.19 2.53
C LYS A 93 4.23 6.06 3.58
N TYR A 94 4.42 5.74 4.86
CA TYR A 94 3.88 6.48 6.00
C TYR A 94 4.81 7.62 6.46
N ILE A 95 6.02 7.71 5.93
CA ILE A 95 6.99 8.75 6.24
C ILE A 95 6.79 9.93 5.27
N PRO A 96 6.69 11.19 5.76
CA PRO A 96 6.61 12.36 4.89
C PRO A 96 7.91 12.51 4.07
N GLY A 97 7.78 12.69 2.74
CA GLY A 97 8.92 12.73 1.81
C GLY A 97 9.01 11.55 0.83
N LYS A 98 7.86 11.10 0.30
CA LYS A 98 7.70 9.86 -0.50
C LYS A 98 8.65 9.70 -1.69
N ILE A 99 9.13 10.81 -2.27
CA ILE A 99 10.05 10.79 -3.42
C ILE A 99 11.40 10.14 -3.06
N TRP A 100 11.88 10.29 -1.83
CA TRP A 100 13.17 9.72 -1.38
C TRP A 100 13.16 8.19 -1.32
N ILE A 101 11.98 7.59 -1.16
CA ILE A 101 11.79 6.14 -1.10
C ILE A 101 12.18 5.52 -2.43
N LEU A 102 11.78 6.14 -3.54
CA LEU A 102 12.06 5.64 -4.89
C LEU A 102 13.57 5.60 -5.16
N PHE A 103 14.31 6.62 -4.72
CA PHE A 103 15.76 6.64 -4.79
C PHE A 103 16.41 5.58 -3.90
N TYR A 104 15.93 5.42 -2.67
CA TYR A 104 16.43 4.40 -1.75
C TYR A 104 16.23 2.98 -2.31
N GLN A 105 15.06 2.70 -2.89
CA GLN A 105 14.78 1.42 -3.54
C GLN A 105 15.68 1.19 -4.77
N ALA A 106 15.89 2.21 -5.59
CA ALA A 106 16.79 2.13 -6.74
C ALA A 106 18.25 1.88 -6.32
N MET A 107 18.72 2.55 -5.25
CA MET A 107 20.05 2.35 -4.67
C MET A 107 20.23 0.93 -4.11
N LEU A 108 19.21 0.39 -3.43
CA LEU A 108 19.23 -0.99 -2.91
C LEU A 108 19.37 -2.05 -4.03
N ILE A 109 18.78 -1.78 -5.20
CA ILE A 109 18.88 -2.68 -6.36
C ILE A 109 20.23 -2.52 -7.07
N ASN A 110 20.78 -1.31 -7.08
CA ASN A 110 22.09 -0.96 -7.63
C ASN A 110 22.31 -1.49 -9.07
N LYS A 111 21.33 -1.24 -9.96
CA LYS A 111 21.40 -1.62 -11.38
C LYS A 111 21.09 -0.43 -12.28
N ALA A 112 21.69 -0.42 -13.47
CA ALA A 112 21.33 0.54 -14.51
C ALA A 112 19.84 0.42 -14.86
N GLY A 113 19.15 1.55 -15.00
CA GLY A 113 17.70 1.56 -15.27
C GLY A 113 16.80 1.25 -14.06
N ALA A 114 17.36 0.92 -12.89
CA ALA A 114 16.57 0.56 -11.70
C ALA A 114 15.56 1.65 -11.31
N THR A 115 15.94 2.93 -11.34
CA THR A 115 15.03 4.05 -11.04
C THR A 115 13.81 4.08 -11.96
N ARG A 116 14.01 3.84 -13.27
CA ARG A 116 12.93 3.82 -14.27
C ARG A 116 12.02 2.61 -14.04
N ALA A 117 12.60 1.42 -13.89
CA ALA A 117 11.87 0.19 -13.63
C ALA A 117 11.04 0.30 -12.32
N MET A 118 11.65 0.84 -11.26
CA MET A 118 10.97 1.09 -9.98
C MET A 118 9.79 2.03 -10.14
N LEU A 119 9.94 3.13 -10.88
CA LEU A 119 8.89 4.11 -11.08
C LEU A 119 7.68 3.47 -11.78
N PHE A 120 7.91 2.82 -12.92
CA PHE A 120 6.82 2.21 -13.67
C PHE A 120 6.21 1.00 -12.98
N ALA A 121 7.02 0.14 -12.35
CA ALA A 121 6.49 -0.97 -11.56
C ALA A 121 5.60 -0.51 -10.39
N ASN A 122 5.95 0.58 -9.72
CA ASN A 122 5.10 1.15 -8.67
C ASN A 122 3.81 1.78 -9.22
N ILE A 123 3.86 2.41 -10.41
CA ILE A 123 2.65 2.92 -11.08
C ILE A 123 1.72 1.76 -11.43
N ASP A 124 2.24 0.72 -12.10
CA ASP A 124 1.47 -0.48 -12.47
C ASP A 124 0.85 -1.15 -11.22
N LEU A 125 1.62 -1.31 -10.15
CA LEU A 125 1.13 -1.80 -8.86
C LEU A 125 0.00 -0.95 -8.30
N THR A 126 0.14 0.37 -8.35
CA THR A 126 -0.86 1.29 -7.79
C THR A 126 -2.16 1.23 -8.59
N VAL A 127 -2.09 1.17 -9.92
CA VAL A 127 -3.26 1.00 -10.80
C VAL A 127 -3.98 -0.31 -10.48
N ILE A 128 -3.23 -1.42 -10.38
CA ILE A 128 -3.82 -2.73 -10.08
C ILE A 128 -4.40 -2.76 -8.66
N ALA A 129 -3.74 -2.15 -7.68
CA ALA A 129 -4.26 -2.05 -6.32
C ALA A 129 -5.57 -1.26 -6.26
N ILE A 130 -5.68 -0.15 -7.01
CA ILE A 130 -6.92 0.62 -7.14
C ILE A 130 -8.03 -0.26 -7.73
N LEU A 131 -7.77 -0.97 -8.83
CA LEU A 131 -8.76 -1.84 -9.47
C LEU A 131 -9.23 -3.00 -8.58
N ILE A 132 -8.31 -3.65 -7.85
CA ILE A 132 -8.64 -4.69 -6.88
C ILE A 132 -9.50 -4.10 -5.76
N SER A 133 -9.10 -2.95 -5.21
CA SER A 133 -9.85 -2.30 -4.12
C SER A 133 -11.24 -1.87 -4.56
N ALA A 134 -11.39 -1.36 -5.79
CA ALA A 134 -12.67 -0.99 -6.36
C ALA A 134 -13.56 -2.24 -6.57
N THR A 135 -13.00 -3.32 -7.12
CA THR A 135 -13.70 -4.59 -7.31
C THR A 135 -14.22 -5.14 -5.99
N VAL A 136 -13.36 -5.24 -4.97
CA VAL A 136 -13.74 -5.73 -3.64
C VAL A 136 -14.82 -4.83 -3.01
N SER A 137 -14.69 -3.51 -3.14
CA SER A 137 -15.66 -2.56 -2.60
C SER A 137 -17.03 -2.70 -3.26
N ILE A 138 -17.08 -2.77 -4.60
CA ILE A 138 -18.31 -2.93 -5.38
C ILE A 138 -18.97 -4.27 -5.04
N SER A 139 -18.21 -5.36 -4.95
CA SER A 139 -18.72 -6.67 -4.55
C SER A 139 -19.32 -6.64 -3.14
N LEU A 140 -18.63 -6.05 -2.17
CA LEU A 140 -19.14 -5.96 -0.80
C LEU A 140 -20.43 -5.12 -0.68
N ILE A 141 -20.52 -4.01 -1.42
CA ILE A 141 -21.76 -3.20 -1.46
C ILE A 141 -22.89 -4.00 -2.13
N SER A 142 -22.58 -4.72 -3.20
CA SER A 142 -23.55 -5.54 -3.95
C SER A 142 -24.05 -6.75 -3.16
N PHE A 143 -23.23 -7.26 -2.24
CA PHE A 143 -23.58 -8.39 -1.36
C PHE A 143 -24.84 -8.12 -0.53
N HIS A 144 -25.06 -6.85 -0.14
CA HIS A 144 -26.26 -6.45 0.59
C HIS A 144 -27.56 -6.67 -0.22
N TYR A 145 -27.50 -6.58 -1.55
CA TYR A 145 -28.67 -6.74 -2.43
C TYR A 145 -28.87 -8.18 -2.88
N SER A 146 -27.81 -8.84 -3.35
CA SER A 146 -27.87 -10.22 -3.82
C SER A 146 -26.48 -10.85 -3.86
N ILE A 147 -26.38 -12.06 -3.30
CA ILE A 147 -25.11 -12.80 -3.26
C ILE A 147 -24.63 -13.22 -4.65
N ILE A 148 -25.56 -13.54 -5.56
CA ILE A 148 -25.25 -13.97 -6.93
C ILE A 148 -24.67 -12.77 -7.70
N PHE A 149 -25.28 -11.59 -7.57
CA PHE A 149 -24.82 -10.38 -8.23
C PHE A 149 -23.44 -9.96 -7.72
N SER A 150 -23.21 -10.03 -6.41
CA SER A 150 -21.88 -9.83 -5.81
C SER A 150 -20.83 -10.77 -6.40
N GLY A 151 -21.16 -12.06 -6.54
CA GLY A 151 -20.27 -13.06 -7.13
C GLY A 151 -19.89 -12.72 -8.58
N LEU A 152 -20.87 -12.33 -9.41
CA LEU A 152 -20.63 -11.92 -10.79
C LEU A 152 -19.76 -10.65 -10.88
N CYS A 153 -20.02 -9.64 -10.06
CA CYS A 153 -19.19 -8.44 -10.00
C CYS A 153 -17.74 -8.76 -9.58
N PHE A 154 -17.57 -9.67 -8.61
CA PHE A 154 -16.23 -10.06 -8.16
C PHE A 154 -15.45 -10.80 -9.24
N ILE A 155 -16.09 -11.77 -9.92
CA ILE A 155 -15.46 -12.56 -10.98
C ILE A 155 -15.11 -11.68 -12.19
N THR A 156 -16.02 -10.80 -12.60
CA THR A 156 -15.76 -9.88 -13.72
C THR A 156 -14.65 -8.89 -13.38
N GLY A 157 -14.64 -8.30 -12.18
CA GLY A 157 -13.56 -7.43 -11.73
C GLY A 157 -12.22 -8.14 -11.61
N LEU A 158 -12.17 -9.39 -11.12
CA LEU A 158 -10.96 -10.21 -11.11
C LEU A 158 -10.45 -10.50 -12.52
N PHE A 159 -11.35 -10.84 -13.45
CA PHE A 159 -10.99 -11.10 -14.84
C PHE A 159 -10.37 -9.85 -15.49
N ILE A 160 -10.94 -8.67 -15.26
CA ILE A 160 -10.40 -7.38 -15.72
C ILE A 160 -9.02 -7.13 -15.10
N CYS A 161 -8.85 -7.36 -13.79
CA CYS A 161 -7.55 -7.19 -13.13
C CYS A 161 -6.48 -8.13 -13.71
N ILE A 162 -6.83 -9.38 -14.00
CA ILE A 162 -5.91 -10.36 -14.62
C ILE A 162 -5.56 -9.95 -16.05
N LEU A 163 -6.56 -9.52 -16.83
CA LEU A 163 -6.32 -9.03 -18.19
C LEU A 163 -5.38 -7.83 -18.17
N ILE A 164 -5.64 -6.82 -17.34
CA ILE A 164 -4.77 -5.64 -17.24
C ILE A 164 -3.39 -6.01 -16.72
N GLY A 165 -3.29 -6.92 -15.74
CA GLY A 165 -2.01 -7.40 -15.22
C GLY A 165 -1.18 -8.15 -16.27
N LYS A 166 -1.81 -8.92 -17.16
CA LYS A 166 -1.16 -9.62 -18.27
C LYS A 166 -0.86 -8.70 -19.45
N SER A 167 -1.82 -7.86 -19.82
CA SER A 167 -1.76 -6.88 -20.90
C SER A 167 -1.04 -5.61 -20.48
N CYS A 168 -0.36 -5.59 -19.33
CA CYS A 168 0.30 -4.41 -18.81
C CYS A 168 1.46 -4.07 -19.76
N HIS A 169 1.12 -3.30 -20.78
CA HIS A 169 1.91 -2.65 -21.81
C HIS A 169 1.69 -1.13 -21.66
N LEU A 170 1.32 -0.69 -20.44
CA LEU A 170 0.83 0.65 -20.13
C LEU A 170 1.88 1.75 -20.42
N PHE A 171 3.17 1.40 -20.50
CA PHE A 171 4.28 2.34 -20.70
C PHE A 171 5.51 1.74 -21.43
N THR A 172 5.32 0.83 -22.38
CA THR A 172 6.41 0.53 -23.35
C THR A 172 6.51 1.62 -24.39
#